data_AF-A0A8H2M4F2-F1
#
_entry.id   AF-A0A8H2M4F2-F1
#
_cell.length_a   1.000
_cell.length_b   1.000
_cell.length_c   1.000
_cell.angle_alpha   90.00
_cell.angle_beta   90.00
_cell.angle_gamma   90.00
#
_symmetry.space_group_name_H-M   'P 1'
#
loop_
_entity.id
_entity.type
_entity.pdbx_description
1 polymer ?
#
loop_
_entity_poly.entity_id
_entity_poly.type
_entity_poly.pdbx_seq_one_letter_code
_entity_poly.pdbx_strand_id
1 'polypeptide(L)'
;MKKILVSVLILCFCLILARTSLAKASSLEDQNKSLDYVTKSSPQEKIPSKIGQVSFRITTEARVLRSKDTGKILKVEDFGSPYASISGFQSEFQHGGFSIDRTSPKSARFSARGQFIISKPSFLVGGDIISYPMDFKVKTEPLTLVSYISW
;
A
#
# COMPACT_ATOMS: atom_id res chain seq x y z
N MET A 1 -2.69 40.52 50.17
CA MET A 1 -1.60 39.76 49.51
C MET A 1 -1.69 38.24 49.69
N LYS A 2 -1.96 37.69 50.90
CA LYS A 2 -2.08 36.23 51.12
C LYS A 2 -3.09 35.49 50.22
N LYS A 3 -4.29 36.06 49.98
CA LYS A 3 -5.33 35.41 49.15
C LYS A 3 -4.92 35.22 47.68
N ILE A 4 -4.19 36.18 47.11
CA ILE A 4 -3.71 36.13 45.72
C ILE A 4 -2.64 35.04 45.57
N LEU A 5 -1.72 34.95 46.55
CA LEU A 5 -0.67 33.92 46.56
C LEU A 5 -1.25 32.50 46.59
N VAL A 6 -2.31 32.27 47.39
CA VAL A 6 -3.00 30.98 47.47
C VAL A 6 -3.68 30.62 46.16
N SER A 7 -4.37 31.57 45.51
CA SER A 7 -5.00 31.34 44.20
C SER A 7 -3.98 31.00 43.11
N VAL A 8 -2.81 31.65 43.10
CA VAL A 8 -1.73 31.35 42.15
C VAL A 8 -1.14 29.95 42.39
N LEU A 9 -0.97 29.55 43.65
CA LEU A 9 -0.49 28.21 44.02
C LEU A 9 -1.47 27.11 43.59
N ILE A 10 -2.77 27.31 43.81
CA ILE A 10 -3.82 26.37 43.38
C ILE A 10 -3.82 26.25 41.85
N LEU A 11 -3.72 27.37 41.13
CA LEU A 11 -3.69 27.36 39.66
C LEU A 11 -2.47 26.60 39.12
N CYS A 12 -1.29 26.82 39.69
CA CYS A 12 -0.08 26.08 39.35
C CYS A 12 -0.23 24.58 39.62
N PHE A 13 -0.84 24.20 40.74
CA PHE A 13 -1.08 22.79 41.08
C PHE A 13 -2.04 22.12 40.09
N CYS A 14 -3.13 22.80 39.71
CA CYS A 14 -4.07 22.33 38.68
C CYS A 14 -3.39 22.14 37.31
N LEU A 15 -2.50 23.06 36.92
CA LEU A 15 -1.76 22.97 35.67
C LEU A 15 -0.79 21.77 35.64
N ILE A 16 -0.13 21.48 36.77
CA ILE A 16 0.77 20.31 36.89
C ILE A 16 -0.04 19.00 36.83
N LEU A 17 -1.19 18.93 37.50
CA LEU A 17 -2.10 17.79 37.44
C LEU A 17 -2.65 17.56 36.02
N ALA A 18 -3.03 18.63 35.32
CA ALA A 18 -3.53 18.55 33.95
C ALA A 18 -2.44 18.05 32.98
N ARG A 19 -1.19 18.49 33.16
CA ARG A 19 -0.06 18.01 32.34
C ARG A 19 0.25 16.53 32.59
N THR A 20 0.23 16.10 33.84
CA THR A 20 0.52 14.70 34.21
C THR A 20 -0.61 13.76 33.78
N SER A 21 -1.87 14.17 33.85
CA SER A 21 -2.99 13.37 33.35
C SER A 21 -2.95 13.21 31.84
N LEU A 22 -2.61 14.26 31.10
CA LEU A 22 -2.48 14.23 29.64
C LEU A 22 -1.33 13.32 29.18
N ALA A 23 -0.16 13.43 29.84
CA ALA A 23 0.98 12.55 29.55
C ALA A 23 0.68 11.07 29.87
N LYS A 24 -0.05 10.81 30.96
CA LYS A 24 -0.47 9.45 31.31
C LYS A 24 -1.47 8.88 30.30
N ALA A 25 -2.43 9.70 29.85
CA ALA A 25 -3.39 9.32 28.82
C ALA A 25 -2.72 8.99 27.49
N SER A 26 -1.74 9.79 27.03
CA SER A 26 -1.00 9.47 25.80
C SER A 26 -0.17 8.19 25.93
N SER A 27 0.46 7.96 27.10
CA SER A 27 1.22 6.72 27.35
C SER A 27 0.34 5.47 27.34
N LEU A 28 -0.89 5.57 27.85
CA LEU A 28 -1.87 4.48 27.83
C LEU A 28 -2.37 4.22 26.41
N GLU A 29 -2.57 5.26 25.62
CA GLU A 29 -2.97 5.14 24.22
C GLU A 29 -1.89 4.43 23.39
N ASP A 30 -0.62 4.73 23.63
CA ASP A 30 0.50 4.07 22.93
C ASP A 30 0.73 2.63 23.39
N GLN A 31 0.48 2.31 24.67
CA GLN A 31 0.53 0.93 25.16
C GLN A 31 -0.58 0.03 24.58
N ASN A 32 -1.69 0.63 24.12
CA ASN A 32 -2.84 -0.08 23.56
C ASN A 32 -2.76 -0.29 22.02
N LYS A 33 -1.57 -0.14 21.45
CA LYS A 33 -1.32 -0.34 20.02
C LYS A 33 -0.36 -1.51 19.83
N SER A 34 -0.56 -2.28 18.76
CA SER A 34 0.34 -3.35 18.33
C SER A 34 0.72 -3.16 16.87
N LEU A 35 1.96 -3.51 16.53
CA LEU A 35 2.44 -3.57 15.15
C LEU A 35 2.21 -4.97 14.59
N ASP A 36 1.78 -5.02 13.34
CA ASP A 36 1.45 -6.24 12.61
C ASP A 36 1.74 -6.04 11.11
N TYR A 37 1.81 -7.11 10.34
CA TYR A 37 1.97 -7.09 8.89
C TYR A 37 0.71 -7.63 8.23
N VAL A 38 0.14 -6.88 7.29
CA VAL A 38 -1.10 -7.25 6.60
C VAL A 38 -0.91 -7.15 5.10
N THR A 39 -0.94 -8.30 4.44
CA THR A 39 -0.99 -8.39 2.98
C THR A 39 -2.39 -7.99 2.48
N LYS A 40 -2.43 -7.08 1.51
CA LYS A 40 -3.64 -6.83 0.72
C LYS A 40 -3.34 -6.80 -0.76
N SER A 41 -4.33 -7.24 -1.51
CA SER A 41 -4.38 -7.11 -2.96
C SER A 41 -5.48 -6.14 -3.36
N SER A 42 -5.23 -5.40 -4.43
CA SER A 42 -6.29 -4.67 -5.11
C SER A 42 -7.34 -5.63 -5.69
N PRO A 43 -8.55 -5.13 -5.98
CA PRO A 43 -9.43 -5.76 -6.96
C PRO A 43 -8.69 -6.01 -8.29
N GLN A 44 -9.24 -6.91 -9.10
CA GLN A 44 -8.72 -7.08 -10.46
C GLN A 44 -9.15 -5.88 -11.29
N GLU A 45 -8.15 -5.18 -11.84
CA GLU A 45 -8.34 -3.98 -12.66
C GLU A 45 -7.88 -4.26 -14.09
N LYS A 46 -8.26 -3.41 -15.04
CA LYS A 46 -7.91 -3.57 -16.45
C LYS A 46 -7.25 -2.33 -17.00
N ILE A 47 -6.18 -2.52 -17.79
CA ILE A 47 -5.53 -1.46 -18.56
C ILE A 47 -5.65 -1.74 -20.06
N PRO A 48 -5.87 -0.69 -20.89
CA PRO A 48 -5.80 -0.83 -22.33
C PRO A 48 -4.36 -1.09 -22.79
N SER A 49 -4.21 -1.90 -23.83
CA SER A 49 -2.95 -2.25 -24.48
C SER A 49 -3.18 -2.43 -25.98
N LYS A 50 -2.10 -2.57 -26.77
CA LYS A 50 -2.18 -2.84 -28.22
C LYS A 50 -2.91 -4.15 -28.57
N ILE A 51 -2.99 -5.10 -27.63
CA ILE A 51 -3.64 -6.41 -27.83
C ILE A 51 -5.04 -6.50 -27.20
N GLY A 52 -5.58 -5.38 -26.70
CA GLY A 52 -6.86 -5.33 -25.99
C GLY A 52 -6.71 -4.90 -24.53
N GLN A 53 -7.56 -5.40 -23.64
CA GLN A 53 -7.48 -5.10 -22.20
C GLN A 53 -6.71 -6.19 -21.46
N VAL A 54 -5.75 -5.77 -20.64
CA VAL A 54 -4.97 -6.67 -19.79
C VAL A 54 -5.38 -6.47 -18.34
N SER A 55 -5.73 -7.57 -17.67
CA SER A 55 -6.11 -7.54 -16.26
C SER A 55 -4.90 -7.63 -15.35
N PHE A 56 -4.83 -6.76 -14.34
CA PHE A 56 -3.75 -6.73 -13.35
C PHE A 56 -4.30 -6.64 -11.92
N ARG A 57 -3.42 -6.91 -10.97
CA ARG A 57 -3.64 -6.77 -9.53
C ARG A 57 -2.34 -6.32 -8.87
N ILE A 58 -2.39 -5.30 -8.01
CA ILE A 58 -1.26 -4.91 -7.18
C ILE A 58 -1.43 -5.58 -5.82
N THR A 59 -0.39 -6.21 -5.31
CA THR A 59 -0.35 -6.79 -3.97
C THR A 59 0.82 -6.23 -3.20
N THR A 60 0.61 -5.94 -1.92
CA THR A 60 1.67 -5.51 -1.03
C THR A 60 1.40 -5.96 0.40
N GLU A 61 2.47 -6.17 1.15
CA GLU A 61 2.43 -6.38 2.59
C GLU A 61 2.79 -5.09 3.31
N ALA A 62 1.84 -4.54 4.06
CA ALA A 62 2.02 -3.29 4.77
C ALA A 62 2.20 -3.54 6.27
N ARG A 63 3.07 -2.76 6.91
CA ARG A 63 3.19 -2.72 8.36
C ARG A 63 2.11 -1.80 8.93
N VAL A 64 1.22 -2.34 9.74
CA VAL A 64 0.05 -1.65 10.28
C VAL A 64 0.09 -1.54 11.80
N LEU A 65 -0.45 -0.43 12.30
CA LEU A 65 -0.71 -0.18 13.70
C LEU A 65 -2.16 -0.53 13.99
N ARG A 66 -2.38 -1.44 14.94
CA ARG A 66 -3.68 -1.99 15.29
C ARG A 66 -4.02 -1.66 16.75
N SER A 67 -5.29 -1.41 17.03
CA SER A 67 -5.78 -1.34 18.42
C SER A 67 -5.80 -2.75 19.00
N LYS A 68 -5.21 -2.96 20.19
CA LYS A 68 -5.23 -4.28 20.84
C LYS A 68 -6.64 -4.68 21.28
N ASP A 69 -7.41 -3.71 21.78
CA ASP A 69 -8.79 -3.97 22.26
C ASP A 69 -9.77 -4.35 21.15
N THR A 70 -9.66 -3.70 19.98
CA THR A 70 -10.67 -3.85 18.91
C THR A 70 -10.17 -4.64 17.71
N GLY A 71 -8.87 -4.90 17.60
CA GLY A 71 -8.25 -5.48 16.41
C GLY A 71 -8.34 -4.60 15.16
N LYS A 72 -8.86 -3.37 15.25
CA LYS A 72 -9.01 -2.46 14.12
C LYS A 72 -7.66 -1.87 13.73
N ILE A 73 -7.40 -1.82 12.42
CA ILE A 73 -6.26 -1.08 11.87
C ILE A 73 -6.52 0.41 12.08
N LEU A 74 -5.58 1.09 12.73
CA LEU A 74 -5.64 2.52 13.02
C LEU A 74 -4.86 3.31 11.96
N LYS A 75 -3.69 2.80 11.59
CA LYS A 75 -2.77 3.45 10.64
C LYS A 75 -1.89 2.40 9.96
N VAL A 76 -1.50 2.66 8.73
CA VAL A 76 -0.41 1.97 8.03
C VAL A 76 0.87 2.77 8.28
N GLU A 77 1.91 2.18 8.84
CA GLU A 77 3.21 2.84 9.07
C GLU A 77 4.08 2.76 7.81
N ASP A 78 4.07 1.62 7.14
CA ASP A 78 4.85 1.34 5.92
C ASP A 78 3.98 0.54 4.94
N PHE A 79 3.99 0.91 3.66
CA PHE A 79 3.24 0.24 2.60
C PHE A 79 3.99 -0.92 1.94
N GLY A 80 5.25 -1.14 2.34
CA GLY A 80 6.07 -2.28 1.91
C GLY A 80 6.52 -2.19 0.46
N SER A 81 6.85 -3.35 -0.10
CA SER A 81 7.31 -3.51 -1.48
C SER A 81 6.21 -4.12 -2.35
N PRO A 82 5.40 -3.30 -3.05
CA PRO A 82 4.33 -3.79 -3.91
C PRO A 82 4.88 -4.57 -5.11
N TYR A 83 4.09 -5.52 -5.60
CA TYR A 83 4.30 -6.17 -6.89
C TYR A 83 2.98 -6.21 -7.68
N ALA A 84 3.10 -6.21 -9.01
CA ALA A 84 1.96 -6.36 -9.91
C ALA A 84 1.90 -7.78 -10.46
N SER A 85 0.76 -8.46 -10.27
CA SER A 85 0.43 -9.68 -10.97
C SER A 85 -0.43 -9.36 -12.18
N ILE A 86 -0.09 -9.93 -13.33
CA ILE A 86 -0.80 -9.65 -14.58
C ILE A 86 -1.23 -10.97 -15.21
N SER A 87 -2.54 -11.09 -15.46
CA SER A 87 -3.14 -12.37 -15.85
C SER A 87 -2.61 -12.86 -17.19
N GLY A 88 -1.91 -13.99 -17.18
CA GLY A 88 -1.32 -14.60 -18.38
C GLY A 88 0.00 -13.97 -18.83
N PHE A 89 0.54 -13.02 -18.06
CA PHE A 89 1.77 -12.27 -18.34
C PHE A 89 2.53 -11.93 -17.05
N GLN A 90 2.49 -12.81 -16.04
CA GLN A 90 3.01 -12.53 -14.70
C GLN A 90 4.53 -12.26 -14.67
N SER A 91 5.30 -12.81 -15.61
CA SER A 91 6.75 -12.65 -15.69
C SER A 91 7.21 -11.58 -16.69
N GLU A 92 6.27 -11.02 -17.45
CA GLU A 92 6.55 -10.25 -18.66
C GLU A 92 6.44 -8.74 -18.47
N PHE A 93 5.90 -8.27 -17.34
CA PHE A 93 5.81 -6.84 -17.03
C PHE A 93 7.06 -6.34 -16.31
N GLN A 94 7.82 -5.48 -16.99
CA GLN A 94 9.00 -4.83 -16.43
C GLN A 94 8.68 -3.39 -16.06
N HIS A 95 8.97 -3.00 -14.82
CA HIS A 95 8.74 -1.64 -14.32
C HIS A 95 9.92 -1.15 -13.48
N GLY A 96 10.12 0.17 -13.43
CA GLY A 96 11.21 0.81 -12.68
C GLY A 96 10.95 0.99 -11.18
N GLY A 97 10.06 0.18 -10.59
CA GLY A 97 9.54 0.36 -9.24
C GLY A 97 8.10 0.90 -9.19
N PHE A 98 7.61 1.15 -7.97
CA PHE A 98 6.28 1.69 -7.70
C PHE A 98 6.39 3.07 -7.05
N SER A 99 5.50 3.98 -7.44
CA SER A 99 5.17 5.18 -6.69
C SER A 99 4.00 4.87 -5.74
N ILE A 100 4.12 5.29 -4.49
CA ILE A 100 3.12 5.06 -3.45
C ILE A 100 2.74 6.41 -2.87
N ASP A 101 1.49 6.83 -3.13
CA ASP A 101 0.96 8.10 -2.65
C ASP A 101 -0.05 7.80 -1.52
N ARG A 102 0.30 8.16 -0.28
CA ARG A 102 -0.63 8.00 0.86
C ARG A 102 -1.85 8.90 0.66
N THR A 103 -3.05 8.32 0.70
CA THR A 103 -4.32 9.06 0.59
C THR A 103 -5.06 9.17 1.91
N SER A 104 -4.78 8.28 2.87
CA SER A 104 -5.33 8.34 4.23
C SER A 104 -4.39 7.65 5.23
N PRO A 105 -4.67 7.68 6.55
CA PRO A 105 -3.93 6.88 7.52
C PRO A 105 -3.88 5.39 7.18
N LYS A 106 -4.86 4.86 6.42
CA LYS A 106 -5.01 3.43 6.12
C LYS A 106 -5.05 3.11 4.62
N SER A 107 -4.78 4.08 3.76
CA SER A 107 -4.97 3.92 2.32
C SER A 107 -3.86 4.59 1.53
N ALA A 108 -3.52 3.99 0.39
CA ALA A 108 -2.59 4.56 -0.56
C ALA A 108 -2.98 4.23 -2.00
N ARG A 109 -2.57 5.12 -2.90
CA ARG A 109 -2.58 4.94 -4.34
C ARG A 109 -1.22 4.36 -4.75
N PHE A 110 -1.23 3.20 -5.37
CA PHE A 110 -0.07 2.55 -5.94
C PHE A 110 -0.05 2.78 -7.43
N SER A 111 1.09 3.15 -7.99
CA SER A 111 1.25 3.21 -9.43
C SER A 111 2.63 2.75 -9.89
N ALA A 112 2.66 2.04 -11.02
CA ALA A 112 3.90 1.61 -11.65
C ALA A 112 3.78 1.86 -13.15
N ARG A 113 4.78 2.54 -13.71
CA ARG A 113 4.93 2.67 -15.15
C ARG A 113 5.91 1.61 -15.63
N GLY A 114 5.51 0.81 -16.59
CA GLY A 114 6.30 -0.28 -17.12
C GLY A 114 5.92 -0.64 -18.54
N GLN A 115 6.57 -1.66 -19.07
CA GLN A 115 6.31 -2.20 -20.40
C GLN A 115 6.14 -3.71 -20.31
N PHE A 116 5.27 -4.25 -21.14
CA PHE A 116 5.22 -5.69 -21.35
C PHE A 116 6.25 -6.08 -22.39
N ILE A 117 7.04 -7.10 -22.06
CA ILE A 117 7.96 -7.75 -22.98
C ILE A 117 7.43 -9.16 -23.21
N ILE A 118 6.53 -9.29 -24.18
CA ILE A 118 5.86 -10.56 -24.46
C ILE A 118 6.81 -11.41 -25.29
N SER A 119 7.24 -12.53 -24.70
CA SER A 119 8.10 -13.52 -25.35
C SER A 119 7.31 -14.83 -25.39
N LYS A 120 6.63 -15.13 -26.51
CA LYS A 120 5.93 -16.42 -26.67
C LYS A 120 6.69 -17.32 -27.66
N PRO A 121 6.97 -18.58 -27.29
CA PRO A 121 7.74 -19.49 -28.14
C PRO A 121 6.94 -20.16 -29.27
N SER A 122 5.60 -20.07 -29.29
CA SER A 122 4.75 -20.79 -30.27
C SER A 122 3.37 -20.15 -30.46
N PHE A 123 2.80 -20.24 -31.66
CA PHE A 123 1.40 -19.91 -31.97
C PHE A 123 0.73 -21.06 -32.76
N LEU A 124 -0.56 -21.28 -32.53
CA LEU A 124 -1.35 -22.35 -33.18
C LEU A 124 -1.81 -21.90 -34.58
N VAL A 125 -1.58 -22.71 -35.60
CA VAL A 125 -2.15 -22.53 -36.95
C VAL A 125 -2.80 -23.83 -37.38
N GLY A 126 -4.12 -23.84 -37.59
CA GLY A 126 -4.82 -24.96 -38.22
C GLY A 126 -4.82 -26.30 -37.48
N GLY A 127 -4.42 -26.34 -36.20
CA GLY A 127 -4.36 -27.57 -35.39
C GLY A 127 -2.93 -28.03 -35.06
N ASP A 128 -1.93 -27.51 -35.75
CA ASP A 128 -0.52 -27.87 -35.54
C ASP A 128 0.24 -26.77 -34.75
N ILE A 129 1.14 -27.20 -33.86
CA ILE A 129 2.07 -26.31 -33.14
C ILE A 129 3.35 -26.22 -33.97
N ILE A 130 3.59 -25.08 -34.62
CA ILE A 130 4.85 -24.85 -35.33
C ILE A 130 5.84 -24.13 -34.40
N SER A 131 6.97 -24.77 -34.11
CA SER A 131 8.08 -24.16 -33.37
C SER A 131 8.92 -23.33 -34.32
N TYR A 132 8.96 -22.01 -34.13
CA TYR A 132 9.86 -21.11 -34.85
C TYR A 132 10.77 -20.39 -33.85
N PRO A 133 12.07 -20.21 -34.15
CA PRO A 133 12.95 -19.34 -33.37
C PRO A 133 12.58 -17.88 -33.65
N MET A 134 11.63 -17.34 -32.90
CA MET A 134 11.29 -15.91 -32.93
C MET A 134 11.78 -15.24 -31.65
N ASP A 135 12.95 -14.61 -31.73
CA ASP A 135 13.49 -13.70 -30.71
C ASP A 135 12.78 -12.32 -30.74
N PHE A 136 11.50 -12.30 -31.15
CA PHE A 136 10.69 -11.09 -31.23
C PHE A 136 10.08 -10.82 -29.86
N LYS A 137 10.87 -10.18 -28.99
CA LYS A 137 10.35 -9.50 -27.80
C LYS A 137 9.47 -8.33 -28.25
N VAL A 138 8.18 -8.59 -28.44
CA VAL A 138 7.21 -7.52 -28.73
C VAL A 138 7.08 -6.68 -27.48
N LYS A 139 7.56 -5.45 -27.55
CA LYS A 139 7.44 -4.45 -26.49
C LYS A 139 6.16 -3.66 -26.69
N THR A 140 5.32 -3.61 -25.67
CA THR A 140 4.21 -2.65 -25.68
C THR A 140 4.75 -1.24 -25.46
N GLU A 141 3.94 -0.24 -25.78
CA GLU A 141 4.16 1.10 -25.25
C GLU A 141 4.18 1.07 -23.70
N PRO A 142 4.82 2.05 -23.05
CA PRO A 142 4.74 2.17 -21.60
C PRO A 142 3.29 2.28 -21.14
N LEU A 143 2.89 1.40 -20.23
CA LEU A 143 1.58 1.39 -19.60
C LEU A 143 1.74 1.76 -18.12
N THR A 144 0.74 2.43 -17.59
CA THR A 144 0.71 2.82 -16.18
C THR A 144 -0.35 1.99 -15.47
N LEU A 145 0.09 1.15 -14.54
CA LEU A 145 -0.81 0.49 -13.58
C LEU A 145 -1.10 1.47 -12.46
N VAL A 146 -2.36 1.57 -12.06
CA VAL A 146 -2.79 2.39 -10.92
C VAL A 146 -3.78 1.58 -10.12
N SER A 147 -3.64 1.55 -8.81
CA SER A 147 -4.64 0.95 -7.93
C SER A 147 -4.71 1.66 -6.59
N TYR A 148 -5.86 1.60 -5.94
CA TYR A 148 -6.08 2.11 -4.60
C TYR A 148 -6.32 0.94 -3.64
N ILE A 149 -5.51 0.87 -2.59
CA ILE A 149 -5.64 -0.17 -1.56
C ILE A 149 -5.93 0.50 -0.23
N SER A 150 -6.96 0.00 0.47
CA SER A 150 -7.28 0.39 1.84
C SER A 150 -7.17 -0.82 2.76
N TRP A 151 -6.47 -0.63 3.88
CA TRP A 151 -6.30 -1.61 4.95
C TRP A 151 -7.49 -1.59 5.92
#